data_AF-A0A314ZSZ8-F1
#
_entry.id   AF-A0A314ZSZ8-F1
#
_cell.length_a   1.000
_cell.length_b   1.000
_cell.length_c   1.000
_cell.angle_alpha   90.00
_cell.angle_beta   90.00
_cell.angle_gamma   90.00
#
_symmetry.space_group_name_H-M   'P 1'
#
loop_
_entity.id
_entity.type
_entity.pdbx_description
1 polymer ?
#
loop_
_entity_poly.entity_id
_entity_poly.type
_entity_poly.pdbx_seq_one_letter_code
_entity_poly.pdbx_strand_id
1 'polypeptide(L)'
;MKDITTTSLVNRQGHVPDMAEADLGNGEVTSESAANVWVPNRNGLMANIAAAFAEAMDCGYIIAGFNAEEAATFPDNSPAFVDCINRAFSYSTLNGVRLISPVLEMDKVAIVKEAVRVQAPLVLSWSCYQGEEKPCGVCESCVRRARAFRKAGIKDPAAEDI
;
A
#
# COMPACT_ATOMS: atom_id res chain seq x y z
N MET A 1 9.19 13.29 -11.24
CA MET A 1 8.16 12.24 -11.44
C MET A 1 7.06 12.70 -12.41
N LYS A 2 6.48 13.90 -12.26
CA LYS A 2 5.43 14.40 -13.18
C LYS A 2 5.83 14.41 -14.67
N ASP A 3 7.12 14.63 -14.95
CA ASP A 3 7.63 14.69 -16.33
C ASP A 3 7.85 13.30 -16.96
N ILE A 4 7.71 12.22 -16.19
CA ILE A 4 8.03 10.85 -16.63
C ILE A 4 6.85 9.87 -16.50
N THR A 5 5.70 10.32 -15.96
CA THR A 5 4.49 9.53 -15.88
C THR A 5 3.24 10.42 -15.81
N THR A 6 2.13 9.93 -16.36
CA THR A 6 0.85 10.64 -16.41
C THR A 6 -0.15 10.18 -15.34
N THR A 7 0.27 9.32 -14.40
CA THR A 7 -0.63 8.72 -13.41
C THR A 7 -1.15 9.71 -12.38
N SER A 8 -2.37 9.45 -11.90
CA SER A 8 -3.15 10.39 -11.06
C SER A 8 -2.51 10.65 -9.69
N LEU A 9 -1.71 9.71 -9.18
CA LEU A 9 -0.99 9.89 -7.90
C LEU A 9 0.15 10.90 -7.98
N VAL A 10 0.69 11.16 -9.18
CA VAL A 10 1.81 12.09 -9.38
C VAL A 10 1.32 13.37 -10.03
N ASN A 11 0.33 13.30 -10.91
CA ASN A 11 -0.24 14.44 -11.60
C ASN A 11 -1.51 14.96 -10.91
N ARG A 12 -1.37 16.10 -10.19
CA ARG A 12 -2.47 16.76 -9.46
C ARG A 12 -3.62 17.28 -10.34
N GLN A 13 -3.47 17.28 -11.66
CA GLN A 13 -4.54 17.65 -12.60
C GLN A 13 -5.32 16.42 -13.11
N GLY A 14 -4.87 15.21 -12.81
CA GLY A 14 -5.55 13.97 -13.20
C GLY A 14 -6.72 13.65 -12.28
N HIS A 15 -7.83 13.19 -12.85
CA HIS A 15 -8.96 12.65 -12.10
C HIS A 15 -8.57 11.27 -11.53
N VAL A 16 -8.80 11.06 -10.23
CA VAL A 16 -8.72 9.72 -9.62
C VAL A 16 -10.05 9.01 -9.91
N PRO A 17 -10.05 7.84 -10.57
CA PRO A 17 -11.27 7.14 -10.90
C PRO A 17 -12.08 6.79 -9.66
N ASP A 18 -13.40 7.01 -9.73
CA ASP A 18 -14.35 6.43 -8.80
C ASP A 18 -14.44 4.92 -9.03
N MET A 19 -14.77 4.16 -7.99
CA MET A 19 -14.92 2.71 -8.07
C MET A 19 -16.14 2.26 -7.28
N ALA A 20 -17.02 1.46 -7.88
CA ALA A 20 -18.07 0.79 -7.13
C ALA A 20 -17.53 -0.50 -6.49
N GLU A 21 -18.08 -0.90 -5.33
CA GLU A 21 -17.66 -2.14 -4.68
C GLU A 21 -17.89 -3.38 -5.56
N ALA A 22 -18.94 -3.38 -6.39
CA ALA A 22 -19.23 -4.46 -7.33
C ALA A 22 -18.11 -4.65 -8.36
N ASP A 23 -17.37 -3.60 -8.68
CA ASP A 23 -16.30 -3.61 -9.68
C ASP A 23 -14.97 -4.15 -9.13
N LEU A 24 -14.81 -4.28 -7.81
CA LEU A 24 -13.60 -4.84 -7.19
C LEU A 24 -13.32 -6.30 -7.59
N GLY A 25 -14.32 -7.01 -8.11
CA GLY A 25 -14.17 -8.36 -8.66
C GLY A 25 -13.90 -8.40 -10.17
N ASN A 26 -14.01 -7.26 -10.86
CA ASN A 26 -13.82 -7.17 -12.30
C ASN A 26 -12.34 -6.89 -12.63
N GLY A 27 -11.64 -7.92 -13.10
CA GLY A 27 -10.22 -7.85 -13.43
C GLY A 27 -9.86 -6.74 -14.42
N GLU A 28 -10.70 -6.46 -15.43
CA GLU A 28 -10.45 -5.41 -16.41
C GLU A 28 -10.50 -4.02 -15.77
N VAL A 29 -11.56 -3.73 -15.01
CA VAL A 29 -11.75 -2.44 -14.33
C VAL A 29 -10.66 -2.21 -13.28
N THR A 30 -10.31 -3.24 -12.50
CA THR A 30 -9.22 -3.12 -11.52
C THR A 30 -7.85 -2.92 -12.18
N SER A 31 -7.63 -3.50 -13.36
CA SER A 31 -6.37 -3.32 -14.10
C SER A 31 -6.25 -1.90 -14.68
N GLU A 32 -7.35 -1.34 -15.17
CA GLU A 32 -7.39 0.05 -15.64
C GLU A 32 -7.18 1.05 -14.50
N SER A 33 -7.84 0.83 -13.35
CA SER A 33 -7.61 1.62 -12.14
C SER A 33 -6.15 1.54 -11.69
N ALA A 34 -5.58 0.33 -11.65
CA ALA A 34 -4.19 0.09 -11.29
C ALA A 34 -3.20 0.82 -12.20
N ALA A 35 -3.42 0.78 -13.52
CA ALA A 35 -2.59 1.47 -14.50
C ALA A 35 -2.62 3.00 -14.28
N ASN A 36 -3.77 3.56 -13.88
CA ASN A 36 -3.92 4.98 -13.60
C ASN A 36 -3.22 5.45 -12.33
N VAL A 37 -2.90 4.54 -11.39
CA VAL A 37 -2.21 4.86 -10.12
C VAL A 37 -0.78 4.32 -10.06
N TRP A 38 -0.31 3.62 -11.10
CA TRP A 38 1.04 3.06 -11.15
C TRP A 38 2.11 4.15 -11.24
N VAL A 39 3.14 4.05 -10.40
CA VAL A 39 4.29 4.96 -10.46
C VAL A 39 5.53 4.14 -10.79
N PRO A 40 6.21 4.39 -11.93
CA PRO A 40 7.31 3.55 -12.38
C PRO A 40 8.38 3.33 -11.31
N ASN A 41 8.63 2.05 -10.97
CA ASN A 41 9.64 1.59 -10.02
C ASN A 41 9.62 2.30 -8.64
N ARG A 42 8.44 2.72 -8.17
CA ARG A 42 8.34 3.51 -6.93
C ARG A 42 8.81 2.73 -5.71
N ASN A 43 8.30 1.51 -5.49
CA ASN A 43 8.68 0.74 -4.30
C ASN A 43 10.14 0.29 -4.36
N GLY A 44 10.67 -0.04 -5.54
CA GLY A 44 12.09 -0.36 -5.72
C GLY A 44 13.01 0.82 -5.36
N LEU A 45 12.67 2.03 -5.81
CA LEU A 45 13.40 3.24 -5.42
C LEU A 45 13.31 3.50 -3.91
N MET A 46 12.10 3.45 -3.34
CA MET A 46 11.88 3.69 -1.91
C MET A 46 12.60 2.67 -1.03
N ALA A 47 12.63 1.40 -1.41
CA ALA A 47 13.33 0.36 -0.67
C ALA A 47 14.84 0.66 -0.60
N ASN A 48 15.45 1.06 -1.72
CA ASN A 48 16.88 1.40 -1.76
C ASN A 48 17.19 2.65 -0.93
N ILE A 49 16.34 3.67 -1.00
CA ILE A 49 16.47 4.87 -0.14
C ILE A 49 16.40 4.46 1.34
N ALA A 50 15.40 3.66 1.72
CA ALA A 50 15.23 3.18 3.09
C ALA A 50 16.41 2.34 3.58
N ALA A 51 17.03 1.53 2.71
CA ALA A 51 18.23 0.76 3.06
C ALA A 51 19.44 1.64 3.35
N ALA A 52 19.65 2.71 2.59
CA ALA A 52 20.70 3.68 2.87
C ALA A 52 20.52 4.33 4.26
N PHE A 53 19.28 4.72 4.61
CA PHE A 53 18.98 5.24 5.94
C PHE A 53 19.17 4.20 7.04
N ALA A 54 18.65 2.98 6.83
CA ALA A 54 18.77 1.91 7.82
C ALA A 54 20.24 1.56 8.10
N GLU A 55 21.08 1.42 7.07
CA GLU A 55 22.51 1.17 7.24
C GLU A 55 23.22 2.33 7.95
N ALA A 56 22.97 3.58 7.53
CA ALA A 56 23.58 4.75 8.16
C ALA A 56 23.20 4.91 9.64
N MET A 57 22.06 4.36 10.04
CA MET A 57 21.54 4.37 11.40
C MET A 57 21.79 3.06 12.17
N ASP A 58 22.60 2.15 11.62
CA ASP A 58 22.90 0.82 12.18
C ASP A 58 21.65 -0.02 12.50
N CYS A 59 20.61 0.13 11.68
CA CYS A 59 19.39 -0.64 11.76
C CYS A 59 19.47 -1.87 10.84
N GLY A 60 19.09 -3.04 11.34
CA GLY A 60 19.08 -4.28 10.56
C GLY A 60 17.82 -4.50 9.73
N TYR A 61 16.74 -3.74 9.99
CA TYR A 61 15.43 -3.98 9.39
C TYR A 61 14.74 -2.73 8.86
N ILE A 62 14.08 -2.87 7.71
CA ILE A 62 13.10 -1.94 7.16
C ILE A 62 11.74 -2.63 7.26
N ILE A 63 10.75 -1.94 7.82
CA ILE A 63 9.37 -2.42 7.87
C ILE A 63 8.57 -1.78 6.74
N ALA A 64 8.07 -2.59 5.81
CA ALA A 64 7.19 -2.17 4.72
C ALA A 64 5.74 -2.62 4.96
N GLY A 65 4.80 -1.94 4.30
CA GLY A 65 3.36 -2.26 4.33
C GLY A 65 2.87 -3.10 3.13
N PHE A 66 3.76 -3.82 2.44
CA PHE A 66 3.39 -4.66 1.29
C PHE A 66 2.47 -5.79 1.72
N ASN A 67 1.46 -6.13 0.94
CA ASN A 67 0.45 -7.13 1.31
C ASN A 67 -0.05 -7.93 0.10
N ALA A 68 -0.72 -9.04 0.38
CA ALA A 68 -1.12 -10.02 -0.64
C ALA A 68 -2.15 -9.47 -1.64
N GLU A 69 -3.04 -8.59 -1.18
CA GLU A 69 -4.06 -7.99 -2.04
C GLU A 69 -3.45 -7.04 -3.07
N GLU A 70 -2.50 -6.19 -2.66
CA GLU A 70 -1.76 -5.31 -3.58
C GLU A 70 -0.82 -6.12 -4.48
N ALA A 71 -0.22 -7.21 -3.98
CA ALA A 71 0.66 -8.09 -4.75
C ALA A 71 -0.04 -8.79 -5.93
N ALA A 72 -1.37 -8.93 -5.88
CA ALA A 72 -2.16 -9.44 -7.01
C ALA A 72 -2.19 -8.46 -8.20
N THR A 73 -1.93 -7.18 -7.94
CA THR A 73 -2.00 -6.11 -8.94
C THR A 73 -0.61 -5.57 -9.28
N PHE A 74 0.25 -5.42 -8.27
CA PHE A 74 1.57 -4.80 -8.40
C PHE A 74 2.67 -5.78 -7.98
N PRO A 75 3.60 -6.14 -8.89
CA PRO A 75 4.62 -7.15 -8.60
C PRO A 75 5.59 -6.71 -7.49
N ASP A 76 5.76 -5.41 -7.28
CA ASP A 76 6.62 -4.80 -6.27
C ASP A 76 6.04 -4.79 -4.84
N ASN A 77 4.97 -5.57 -4.61
CA ASN A 77 4.42 -5.90 -3.30
C ASN A 77 4.53 -7.41 -2.98
N SER A 78 5.03 -8.22 -3.92
CA SER A 78 5.05 -9.68 -3.80
C SER A 78 6.15 -10.21 -2.87
N PRO A 79 5.99 -11.43 -2.32
CA PRO A 79 7.08 -12.11 -1.61
C PRO A 79 8.35 -12.24 -2.45
N ALA A 80 8.21 -12.56 -3.74
CA ALA A 80 9.35 -12.66 -4.66
C ALA A 80 10.11 -11.33 -4.78
N PHE A 81 9.42 -10.19 -4.80
CA PHE A 81 10.07 -8.88 -4.78
C PHE A 81 10.84 -8.64 -3.48
N VAL A 82 10.25 -8.96 -2.33
CA VAL A 82 10.90 -8.84 -1.01
C VAL A 82 12.16 -9.71 -0.95
N ASP A 83 12.10 -10.95 -1.44
CA ASP A 83 13.24 -11.86 -1.49
C ASP A 83 14.37 -11.34 -2.39
N CYS A 84 14.02 -10.85 -3.60
CA CYS A 84 14.98 -10.27 -4.52
C CYS A 84 15.65 -9.01 -3.94
N ILE A 85 14.89 -8.12 -3.30
CA ILE A 85 15.42 -6.91 -2.66
C ILE A 85 16.35 -7.27 -1.50
N ASN A 86 15.96 -8.22 -0.65
CA ASN A 86 16.82 -8.68 0.45
C ASN A 86 18.12 -9.29 -0.05
N ARG A 87 18.07 -10.05 -1.16
CA ARG A 87 19.27 -10.55 -1.82
C ARG A 87 20.14 -9.41 -2.34
N ALA A 88 19.56 -8.37 -2.95
CA ALA A 88 20.31 -7.20 -3.38
C ALA A 88 21.00 -6.50 -2.19
N PHE A 89 20.27 -6.29 -1.08
CA PHE A 89 20.81 -5.65 0.12
C PHE A 89 21.95 -6.41 0.79
N SER A 90 22.00 -7.74 0.66
CA SER A 90 23.18 -8.51 1.12
C SER A 90 24.48 -8.16 0.39
N TYR A 91 24.41 -7.56 -0.80
CA TYR A 91 25.57 -7.06 -1.54
C TYR A 91 25.77 -5.56 -1.39
N SER A 92 24.68 -4.81 -1.19
CA SER A 92 24.69 -3.35 -1.19
C SER A 92 24.67 -2.70 0.19
N THR A 93 24.68 -3.49 1.26
CA THR A 93 24.81 -3.01 2.65
C THR A 93 25.80 -3.90 3.42
N LEU A 94 26.66 -3.29 4.23
CA LEU A 94 27.68 -3.95 5.05
C LEU A 94 27.09 -4.69 6.24
N ASN A 95 26.01 -4.18 6.83
CA ASN A 95 25.33 -4.80 7.97
C ASN A 95 24.21 -5.77 7.55
N GLY A 96 23.96 -5.92 6.25
CA GLY A 96 22.97 -6.86 5.71
C GLY A 96 21.52 -6.48 6.03
N VAL A 97 21.16 -5.20 5.82
CA VAL A 97 19.79 -4.69 6.02
C VAL A 97 18.76 -5.60 5.34
N ARG A 98 17.65 -5.88 6.04
CA ARG A 98 16.54 -6.67 5.51
C ARG A 98 15.23 -5.87 5.49
N LEU A 99 14.55 -5.89 4.35
CA LEU A 99 13.16 -5.47 4.24
C LEU A 99 12.25 -6.63 4.66
N ILE A 100 11.34 -6.35 5.58
CA ILE A 100 10.27 -7.26 5.99
C ILE A 100 8.91 -6.55 5.89
N SER A 101 7.86 -7.31 5.61
CA SER A 101 6.47 -6.84 5.74
C SER A 101 5.69 -7.81 6.62
N PRO A 102 5.25 -7.39 7.83
CA PRO A 102 4.44 -8.21 8.72
C PRO A 102 3.09 -8.63 8.12
N VAL A 103 2.61 -7.91 7.10
CA VAL A 103 1.31 -8.11 6.46
C VAL A 103 1.42 -8.68 5.05
N LEU A 104 2.61 -9.16 4.66
CA LEU A 104 2.93 -9.61 3.31
C LEU A 104 1.95 -10.64 2.74
N GLU A 105 1.52 -11.57 3.57
CA GLU A 105 0.60 -12.66 3.18
C GLU A 105 -0.85 -12.38 3.57
N MET A 106 -1.15 -11.18 4.10
CA MET A 106 -2.47 -10.82 4.59
C MET A 106 -3.29 -10.10 3.51
N ASP A 107 -4.58 -10.42 3.43
CA ASP A 107 -5.56 -9.58 2.74
C ASP A 107 -6.02 -8.41 3.64
N LYS A 108 -6.80 -7.47 3.09
CA LYS A 108 -7.23 -6.30 3.88
C LYS A 108 -8.12 -6.68 5.08
N VAL A 109 -8.86 -7.79 5.01
CA VAL A 109 -9.70 -8.26 6.13
C VAL A 109 -8.82 -8.76 7.28
N ALA A 110 -7.80 -9.56 6.97
CA ALA A 110 -6.81 -10.05 7.92
C ALA A 110 -6.02 -8.88 8.52
N ILE A 111 -5.63 -7.88 7.71
CA ILE A 111 -4.97 -6.66 8.19
C ILE A 111 -5.84 -5.90 9.20
N VAL A 112 -7.14 -5.73 8.94
CA VAL A 112 -8.05 -5.07 9.89
C VAL A 112 -8.12 -5.83 11.21
N LYS A 113 -8.28 -7.16 11.16
CA LYS A 113 -8.33 -8.01 12.36
C LYS A 113 -7.02 -7.94 13.15
N GLU A 114 -5.89 -7.98 12.45
CA GLU A 114 -4.56 -7.91 13.05
C GLU A 114 -4.31 -6.54 13.69
N ALA A 115 -4.68 -5.46 13.00
CA ALA A 115 -4.58 -4.10 13.52
C ALA A 115 -5.37 -3.92 14.83
N VAL A 116 -6.58 -4.48 14.92
CA VAL A 116 -7.36 -4.48 16.17
C VAL A 116 -6.70 -5.35 17.24
N ARG A 117 -6.21 -6.54 16.89
CA ARG A 117 -5.51 -7.44 17.82
C ARG A 117 -4.31 -6.77 18.48
N VAL A 118 -3.53 -5.98 17.72
CA VAL A 118 -2.35 -5.26 18.22
C VAL A 118 -2.66 -3.86 18.73
N GLN A 119 -3.94 -3.46 18.80
CA GLN A 119 -4.39 -2.14 19.25
C GLN A 119 -3.75 -0.98 18.45
N ALA A 120 -3.59 -1.17 17.14
CA ALA A 120 -3.10 -0.12 16.26
C ALA A 120 -4.05 1.10 16.28
N PRO A 121 -3.53 2.34 16.24
CA PRO A 121 -4.34 3.55 16.31
C PRO A 121 -5.01 3.84 14.96
N LEU A 122 -5.98 2.99 14.56
CA LEU A 122 -6.63 3.03 13.25
C LEU A 122 -7.37 4.36 12.96
N VAL A 123 -7.73 5.12 13.98
CA VAL A 123 -8.28 6.49 13.86
C VAL A 123 -7.30 7.48 13.24
N LEU A 124 -5.99 7.22 13.35
CA LEU A 124 -4.94 8.06 12.73
C LEU A 124 -4.57 7.60 11.31
N SER A 125 -5.19 6.52 10.81
CA SER A 125 -4.85 5.96 9.50
C SER A 125 -5.64 6.65 8.38
N TRP A 126 -4.97 6.88 7.25
CA TRP A 126 -5.58 7.47 6.06
C TRP A 126 -5.33 6.58 4.84
N SER A 127 -6.39 6.24 4.12
CA SER A 127 -6.30 5.42 2.91
C SER A 127 -6.76 6.17 1.65
N CYS A 128 -7.55 7.23 1.80
CA CYS A 128 -8.16 7.91 0.65
C CYS A 128 -7.09 8.47 -0.30
N TYR A 129 -7.29 8.27 -1.60
CA TYR A 129 -6.43 8.87 -2.63
C TYR A 129 -6.67 10.38 -2.79
N GLN A 130 -7.80 10.88 -2.29
CA GLN A 130 -8.08 12.30 -2.21
C GLN A 130 -7.55 12.85 -0.87
N GLY A 131 -7.04 14.08 -0.91
CA GLY A 131 -6.39 14.75 0.23
C GLY A 131 -7.29 15.75 0.95
N GLU A 132 -8.59 15.47 1.02
CA GLU A 132 -9.59 16.34 1.65
C GLU A 132 -9.64 16.15 3.19
N GLU A 133 -10.53 16.86 3.88
CA GLU A 133 -10.69 16.75 5.35
C GLU A 133 -11.23 15.38 5.80
N LYS A 134 -11.99 14.69 4.93
CA LYS A 134 -12.58 13.37 5.19
C LYS A 134 -12.33 12.41 4.01
N PRO A 135 -12.25 11.08 4.25
CA PRO A 135 -12.19 10.11 3.16
C PRO A 135 -13.37 10.27 2.20
N CYS A 136 -13.11 10.30 0.88
CA CYS A 136 -14.16 10.58 -0.11
C CYS A 136 -15.23 9.49 -0.25
N GLY A 137 -14.98 8.28 0.27
CA GLY A 137 -15.92 7.15 0.19
C GLY A 137 -16.03 6.46 -1.18
N VAL A 138 -15.56 7.09 -2.25
CA VAL A 138 -15.79 6.63 -3.64
C VAL A 138 -14.55 6.15 -4.40
N CYS A 139 -13.34 6.54 -3.98
CA CYS A 139 -12.12 6.04 -4.61
C CYS A 139 -11.87 4.56 -4.24
N GLU A 140 -11.14 3.83 -5.11
CA GLU A 140 -10.84 2.40 -4.90
C GLU A 140 -10.31 2.10 -3.49
N SER A 141 -9.39 2.92 -2.97
CA SER A 141 -8.82 2.71 -1.64
C SER A 141 -9.86 2.84 -0.52
N CYS A 142 -10.77 3.83 -0.60
CA CYS A 142 -11.87 3.99 0.34
C CYS A 142 -12.82 2.78 0.29
N VAL A 143 -13.18 2.33 -0.91
CA VAL A 143 -14.11 1.21 -1.12
C VAL A 143 -13.52 -0.09 -0.58
N ARG A 144 -12.23 -0.34 -0.84
CA ARG A 144 -11.51 -1.50 -0.30
C ARG A 144 -11.43 -1.46 1.23
N ARG A 145 -11.16 -0.29 1.82
CA ARG A 145 -11.15 -0.11 3.28
C ARG A 145 -12.53 -0.42 3.88
N ALA A 146 -13.59 0.21 3.37
CA ALA A 146 -14.95 0.01 3.87
C ALA A 146 -15.39 -1.47 3.77
N ARG A 147 -15.08 -2.13 2.65
CA ARG A 147 -15.30 -3.57 2.47
C ARG A 147 -14.54 -4.40 3.50
N ALA A 148 -13.28 -4.07 3.77
CA ALA A 148 -12.45 -4.82 4.71
C ALA A 148 -13.00 -4.76 6.15
N PHE A 149 -13.33 -3.56 6.64
CA PHE A 149 -13.94 -3.37 7.96
C PHE A 149 -15.28 -4.10 8.09
N ARG A 150 -16.16 -3.95 7.08
CA ARG A 150 -17.45 -4.65 7.05
C ARG A 150 -17.29 -6.18 7.08
N LYS A 151 -16.40 -6.73 6.27
CA LYS A 151 -16.11 -8.19 6.26
C LYS A 151 -15.44 -8.67 7.54
N ALA A 152 -14.70 -7.81 8.23
CA ALA A 152 -14.11 -8.12 9.51
C ALA A 152 -15.11 -8.06 10.68
N GLY A 153 -16.31 -7.50 10.45
CA GLY A 153 -17.31 -7.27 11.51
C GLY A 153 -16.89 -6.18 12.50
N ILE A 154 -16.03 -5.25 12.07
CA ILE A 154 -15.43 -4.20 12.91
C ILE A 154 -15.87 -2.84 12.35
N LYS A 155 -16.27 -1.92 13.22
CA LYS A 155 -16.61 -0.55 12.83
C LYS A 155 -15.33 0.20 12.44
N ASP A 156 -15.35 0.91 11.30
CA ASP A 156 -14.20 1.68 10.83
C ASP A 156 -14.07 3.00 11.64
N PRO A 157 -13.01 3.17 12.46
CA PRO A 157 -12.83 4.35 13.29
C PRO A 157 -12.51 5.61 12.47
N ALA A 158 -12.05 5.48 11.22
CA ALA A 158 -11.75 6.62 10.35
C ALA A 158 -12.96 7.10 9.55
N ALA A 159 -14.09 6.38 9.63
CA ALA A 159 -15.34 6.70 8.95
C ALA A 159 -16.46 7.08 9.93
N GLU A 160 -16.18 7.23 11.23
CA GLU A 160 -17.22 7.50 12.24
C GLU A 160 -17.90 8.86 12.09
N ASP A 161 -17.37 9.76 11.26
CA ASP A 161 -17.91 11.10 10.99
C ASP A 161 -18.31 11.33 9.51
N ILE A 162 -18.53 10.28 8.71
CA ILE A 162 -18.99 10.39 7.30
C ILE A 162 -20.48 10.05 7.20
#